data_AF-A0A2T6CM22-F1
#
_entry.id   AF-A0A2T6CM22-F1
#
_cell.length_a   1.000
_cell.length_b   1.000
_cell.length_c   1.000
_cell.angle_alpha   90.00
_cell.angle_beta   90.00
_cell.angle_gamma   90.00
#
_symmetry.space_group_name_H-M   'P 1'
#
loop_
_entity.id
_entity.type
_entity.pdbx_description
1 polymer ?
#
loop_
_entity_poly.entity_id
_entity_poly.type
_entity_poly.pdbx_seq_one_letter_code
_entity_poly.pdbx_strand_id
1 'polypeptide(L)'
;MTDAGKPVYLVDAYSDPVVVRIDGRASFQNSGCLRDFILEMLQRGKNRFVIDFRACASMDSTFLGMLAGAAIELRKTSPAGSLVVARPGPRNLELIRNLGLHRLLTLDSGEAVPPLENCNTPLACKTRSEIETARQVLEAHEHLISVDEENRSKFQDVLTFLRSRVAQQ
;
A
#
# COMPACT_ATOMS: atom_id res chain seq x y z
N MET A 1 2.62 19.57 -16.69
CA MET A 1 3.91 19.76 -16.01
C MET A 1 4.03 18.64 -14.99
N THR A 2 4.74 17.57 -15.35
CA THR A 2 5.04 16.43 -14.47
C THR A 2 6.06 16.87 -13.45
N ASP A 3 5.67 16.94 -12.18
CA ASP A 3 6.56 17.22 -11.06
C ASP A 3 7.53 16.04 -10.90
N ALA A 4 8.63 16.12 -11.64
CA ALA A 4 9.78 15.24 -11.48
C ALA A 4 10.67 15.86 -10.39
N GLY A 5 10.61 15.32 -9.17
CA GLY A 5 11.62 15.70 -8.17
C GLY A 5 11.44 15.13 -6.77
N LYS A 6 10.22 14.98 -6.26
CA LYS A 6 10.02 14.57 -4.86
C LYS A 6 9.68 13.08 -4.71
N PRO A 7 10.39 12.34 -3.84
CA PRO A 7 10.03 10.96 -3.51
C PRO A 7 8.67 10.93 -2.80
N VAL A 8 7.75 10.09 -3.28
CA VAL A 8 6.41 9.94 -2.69
C VAL A 8 6.45 9.20 -1.34
N TYR A 9 7.43 8.33 -1.15
CA TYR A 9 7.60 7.57 0.09
C TYR A 9 8.93 7.89 0.75
N LEU A 10 8.86 8.17 2.04
CA LEU A 10 10.00 8.31 2.93
C LEU A 10 9.90 7.22 4.00
N VAL A 11 11.00 6.61 4.39
CA VAL A 11 11.01 5.47 5.31
C VAL A 11 12.02 5.64 6.43
N ASP A 12 11.74 5.00 7.57
CA ASP A 12 12.71 4.63 8.59
C ASP A 12 12.69 3.10 8.71
N ALA A 13 13.59 2.45 7.98
CA ALA A 13 13.68 0.99 7.93
C ALA A 13 14.26 0.35 9.22
N TYR A 14 14.89 1.15 10.09
CA TYR A 14 15.60 0.66 11.26
C TYR A 14 14.73 0.69 12.52
N SER A 15 13.75 1.59 12.56
CA SER A 15 12.69 1.64 13.59
C SER A 15 11.92 0.31 13.75
N ASP A 16 11.32 0.13 14.92
CA ASP A 16 10.34 -0.93 15.21
C ASP A 16 9.17 -0.32 16.00
N PRO A 17 7.96 -0.20 15.41
CA PRO A 17 7.60 -0.62 14.05
C PRO A 17 8.35 0.15 12.95
N VAL A 18 8.52 -0.46 11.78
CA VAL A 18 9.06 0.21 10.58
C VAL A 18 8.09 1.31 10.16
N VAL A 19 8.62 2.50 9.92
CA VAL A 19 7.81 3.68 9.58
C VAL A 19 7.92 4.02 8.10
N VAL A 20 6.77 4.29 7.48
CA VAL A 20 6.65 4.80 6.11
C VAL A 20 5.80 6.06 6.14
N ARG A 21 6.26 7.14 5.53
CA ARG A 21 5.49 8.37 5.32
C ARG A 21 5.18 8.52 3.84
N ILE A 22 3.92 8.86 3.55
CA ILE A 22 3.47 9.21 2.21
C ILE A 22 3.43 10.73 2.08
N ASP A 23 4.04 11.24 1.01
CA ASP A 23 4.04 12.65 0.65
C ASP A 23 3.50 12.81 -0.78
N GLY A 24 2.25 13.30 -0.88
CA GLY A 24 1.55 13.45 -2.15
C GLY A 24 0.64 12.29 -2.50
N ARG A 25 0.65 11.84 -3.77
CA ARG A 25 -0.31 10.87 -4.31
C ARG A 25 0.27 9.46 -4.35
N ALA A 26 -0.38 8.53 -3.65
CA ALA A 26 -0.11 7.11 -3.78
C ALA A 26 -0.91 6.52 -4.96
N SER A 27 -0.27 5.81 -5.89
CA SER A 27 -0.96 5.28 -7.08
C SER A 27 -0.30 4.02 -7.60
N PHE A 28 -0.91 3.38 -8.60
CA PHE A 28 -0.31 2.26 -9.34
C PHE A 28 1.11 2.56 -9.86
N GLN A 29 1.45 3.82 -10.13
CA GLN A 29 2.75 4.21 -10.68
C GLN A 29 3.88 4.08 -9.64
N ASN A 30 3.55 4.16 -8.35
CA ASN A 30 4.54 4.16 -7.27
C ASN A 30 4.26 3.09 -6.20
N SER A 31 3.10 2.43 -6.17
CA SER A 31 2.76 1.45 -5.13
C SER A 31 3.71 0.25 -5.10
N GLY A 32 4.25 -0.15 -6.27
CA GLY A 32 5.10 -1.33 -6.33
C GLY A 32 6.44 -1.16 -5.59
N CYS A 33 7.05 0.03 -5.51
CA CYS A 33 8.30 0.18 -4.74
C CYS A 33 8.05 0.01 -3.25
N LEU A 34 6.93 0.53 -2.74
CA LEU A 34 6.53 0.33 -1.35
C LEU A 34 6.24 -1.14 -1.05
N ARG A 35 5.57 -1.85 -1.96
CA ARG A 35 5.37 -3.29 -1.84
C ARG A 35 6.70 -4.03 -1.70
N ASP A 36 7.61 -3.79 -2.64
CA ASP A 36 8.91 -4.47 -2.67
C ASP A 36 9.71 -4.16 -1.38
N PHE A 37 9.64 -2.92 -0.88
CA PHE A 37 10.21 -2.54 0.43
C PHE A 37 9.60 -3.31 1.61
N ILE A 38 8.28 -3.42 1.69
CA ILE A 38 7.61 -4.15 2.79
C ILE A 38 8.02 -5.63 2.76
N LEU A 39 8.04 -6.25 1.58
CA LEU A 39 8.47 -7.64 1.42
C LEU A 39 9.94 -7.84 1.79
N GLU A 40 10.82 -6.90 1.44
CA GLU A 40 12.22 -6.92 1.85
C GLU A 40 12.37 -6.79 3.38
N MET A 41 11.62 -5.90 4.02
CA MET A 41 11.64 -5.73 5.47
C MET A 41 11.10 -6.98 6.19
N LEU A 42 10.06 -7.61 5.64
CA LEU A 42 9.54 -8.91 6.10
C LEU A 42 10.63 -10.00 6.06
N GLN A 43 11.40 -10.09 4.98
CA GLN A 43 12.52 -11.04 4.88
C GLN A 43 13.62 -10.76 5.91
N ARG A 44 13.77 -9.51 6.32
CA ARG A 44 14.70 -9.09 7.40
C ARG A 44 14.11 -9.26 8.81
N GLY A 45 12.95 -9.89 8.94
CA GLY A 45 12.29 -10.18 10.21
C GLY A 45 11.48 -9.01 10.79
N LYS A 46 11.33 -7.90 10.08
CA LYS A 46 10.47 -6.78 10.49
C LYS A 46 9.03 -7.08 10.07
N ASN A 47 8.14 -7.28 11.04
CA ASN A 47 6.73 -7.64 10.81
C ASN A 47 5.73 -6.61 11.36
N ARG A 48 6.21 -5.45 11.82
CA ARG A 48 5.35 -4.36 12.33
C ARG A 48 5.62 -3.10 11.55
N PHE A 49 4.58 -2.52 10.98
CA PHE A 49 4.66 -1.35 10.11
C PHE A 49 3.65 -0.29 10.52
N VAL A 50 4.06 0.96 10.43
CA VAL A 50 3.19 2.14 10.53
C VAL A 50 3.35 2.94 9.25
N ILE A 51 2.24 3.19 8.55
CA ILE A 51 2.19 4.03 7.36
C ILE A 51 1.44 5.31 7.73
N ASP A 52 2.14 6.43 7.68
CA ASP A 52 1.62 7.76 7.96
C ASP A 52 1.02 8.42 6.71
N PHE A 53 -0.27 8.72 6.81
CA PHE A 53 -1.08 9.33 5.75
C PHE A 53 -1.27 10.83 5.93
N ARG A 54 -0.62 11.47 6.91
CA ARG A 54 -0.80 12.91 7.20
C ARG A 54 -0.59 13.79 5.96
N ALA A 55 0.38 13.45 5.11
CA ALA A 55 0.66 14.17 3.85
C ALA A 55 0.21 13.40 2.59
N CYS A 56 -0.60 12.34 2.75
CA CYS A 56 -1.18 11.59 1.64
C CYS A 56 -2.38 12.36 1.06
N ALA A 57 -2.17 13.02 -0.09
CA ALA A 57 -3.17 13.84 -0.75
C ALA A 57 -4.30 12.99 -1.37
N SER A 58 -3.97 11.83 -1.93
CA SER A 58 -4.93 10.90 -2.52
C SER A 58 -4.30 9.54 -2.74
N MET A 59 -5.15 8.53 -2.94
CA MET A 59 -4.77 7.18 -3.29
C MET A 59 -5.75 6.53 -4.28
N ASP A 60 -5.30 5.51 -5.01
CA ASP A 60 -6.14 4.69 -5.89
C ASP A 60 -6.40 3.28 -5.32
N SER A 61 -7.26 2.52 -6.01
CA SER A 61 -7.57 1.13 -5.65
C SER A 61 -6.33 0.23 -5.73
N THR A 62 -5.40 0.50 -6.64
CA THR A 62 -4.17 -0.29 -6.78
C THR A 62 -3.28 -0.16 -5.55
N PHE A 63 -3.10 1.05 -5.02
CA PHE A 63 -2.37 1.26 -3.79
C PHE A 63 -3.06 0.58 -2.59
N LEU A 64 -4.38 0.70 -2.49
CA LEU A 64 -5.15 0.04 -1.44
C LEU A 64 -5.07 -1.49 -1.53
N GLY A 65 -5.14 -2.04 -2.74
CA GLY A 65 -4.97 -3.48 -2.97
C GLY A 65 -3.55 -3.98 -2.66
N MET A 66 -2.54 -3.14 -2.91
CA MET A 66 -1.17 -3.42 -2.48
C MET A 66 -1.05 -3.46 -0.96
N LEU A 67 -1.66 -2.51 -0.24
CA LEU A 67 -1.72 -2.53 1.23
C LEU A 67 -2.48 -3.74 1.77
N ALA A 68 -3.58 -4.13 1.12
CA ALA A 68 -4.32 -5.33 1.46
C ALA A 68 -3.44 -6.58 1.34
N GLY A 69 -2.74 -6.74 0.22
CA GLY A 69 -1.78 -7.83 0.02
C GLY A 69 -0.68 -7.84 1.09
N ALA A 70 -0.07 -6.69 1.36
CA ALA A 70 0.94 -6.54 2.41
C ALA A 70 0.40 -6.92 3.80
N ALA A 71 -0.82 -6.49 4.15
CA ALA A 71 -1.47 -6.86 5.41
C ALA A 71 -1.75 -8.36 5.53
N ILE A 72 -2.15 -9.00 4.42
CA ILE A 72 -2.34 -10.46 4.35
C ILE A 72 -1.01 -11.19 4.61
N GLU A 73 0.08 -10.77 3.96
CA GLU A 73 1.40 -11.37 4.19
C GLU A 73 1.90 -11.17 5.62
N LEU A 74 1.71 -9.99 6.20
CA LEU A 74 2.06 -9.71 7.59
C LEU A 74 1.32 -10.63 8.56
N ARG A 75 0.03 -10.91 8.33
CA ARG A 75 -0.75 -11.81 9.18
C ARG A 75 -0.30 -13.27 9.11
N LYS A 76 0.38 -13.68 8.04
CA LYS A 76 0.92 -15.04 7.89
C LYS A 76 2.18 -15.28 8.72
N THR A 77 2.83 -14.23 9.24
CA THR A 77 4.04 -14.39 10.07
C THR A 77 3.72 -14.97 11.45
N SER A 78 4.74 -15.52 12.14
CA SER A 78 4.62 -15.99 13.53
C SER A 78 5.69 -15.32 14.42
N PRO A 79 5.31 -14.44 15.36
CA PRO A 79 3.95 -13.97 15.65
C PRO A 79 3.35 -13.17 14.48
N ALA A 80 2.02 -13.05 14.45
CA ALA A 80 1.31 -12.30 13.42
C ALA A 80 1.77 -10.83 13.41
N GLY A 81 2.18 -10.37 12.23
CA GLY A 81 2.58 -8.99 12.01
C GLY A 81 1.40 -8.01 12.04
N SER A 82 1.73 -6.72 12.05
CA SER A 82 0.75 -5.64 12.10
C SER A 82 1.03 -4.55 11.09
N LEU A 83 -0.02 -4.08 10.42
CA LEU A 83 0.01 -2.89 9.57
C LEU A 83 -0.92 -1.82 10.16
N VAL A 84 -0.35 -0.68 10.53
CA VAL A 84 -1.09 0.48 11.06
C VAL A 84 -1.14 1.56 9.99
N VAL A 85 -2.34 2.07 9.71
CA VAL A 85 -2.56 3.28 8.92
C VAL A 85 -2.79 4.43 9.89
N ALA A 86 -1.84 5.35 9.95
CA ALA A 86 -1.84 6.47 10.86
C ALA A 86 -2.28 7.77 10.18
N ARG A 87 -3.11 8.56 10.86
CA ARG A 87 -3.57 9.89 10.44
C ARG A 87 -4.16 9.95 9.02
N PRO A 88 -5.04 9.02 8.63
CA PRO A 88 -5.71 9.14 7.34
C PRO A 88 -6.65 10.35 7.36
N GLY A 89 -6.57 11.19 6.32
CA GLY A 89 -7.58 12.23 6.10
C GLY A 89 -8.98 11.61 5.85
N PRO A 90 -10.08 12.37 6.05
CA PRO A 90 -11.44 11.83 6.02
C PRO A 90 -11.78 11.04 4.74
N ARG A 91 -11.41 11.58 3.58
CA ARG A 91 -11.61 10.93 2.28
C ARG A 91 -10.85 9.61 2.17
N ASN A 92 -9.60 9.58 2.65
CA ASN A 92 -8.79 8.37 2.59
C ASN A 92 -9.32 7.31 3.55
N LEU A 93 -9.73 7.72 4.76
CA LEU A 93 -10.36 6.85 5.74
C LEU A 93 -11.65 6.22 5.19
N GLU A 94 -12.48 7.00 4.50
CA GLU A 94 -13.71 6.53 3.87
C GLU A 94 -13.40 5.46 2.79
N LEU A 95 -12.43 5.71 1.92
CA LEU A 95 -12.03 4.73 0.89
C LEU A 95 -11.51 3.42 1.50
N ILE A 96 -10.71 3.50 2.57
CA ILE A 96 -10.22 2.32 3.30
C ILE A 96 -11.39 1.51 3.87
N ARG A 97 -12.40 2.19 4.43
CA ARG A 97 -13.57 1.53 4.99
C ARG A 97 -14.46 0.91 3.92
N ASN A 98 -14.72 1.64 2.83
CA ASN A 98 -15.58 1.22 1.72
C ASN A 98 -15.05 0.00 0.95
N LEU A 99 -13.74 -0.25 1.02
CA LEU A 99 -13.10 -1.43 0.44
C LEU A 99 -12.84 -2.55 1.45
N GLY A 100 -13.26 -2.40 2.71
CA GLY A 100 -13.14 -3.44 3.74
C GLY A 100 -11.77 -3.56 4.41
N LEU A 101 -10.78 -2.74 4.04
CA LEU A 101 -9.40 -2.87 4.54
C LEU A 101 -9.29 -2.74 6.05
N HIS A 102 -10.15 -1.95 6.69
CA HIS A 102 -10.23 -1.79 8.14
C HIS A 102 -10.38 -3.12 8.93
N ARG A 103 -10.74 -4.23 8.27
CA ARG A 103 -10.78 -5.59 8.84
C ARG A 103 -9.40 -6.27 8.91
N LEU A 104 -8.44 -5.80 8.12
CA LEU A 104 -7.07 -6.33 8.02
C LEU A 104 -6.02 -5.41 8.64
N LEU A 105 -6.17 -4.10 8.52
CA LEU A 105 -5.24 -3.10 9.05
C LEU A 105 -5.82 -2.39 10.27
N THR A 106 -4.92 -1.86 11.12
CA THR A 106 -5.31 -1.02 12.25
C THR A 106 -5.37 0.43 11.79
N LEU A 107 -6.46 1.13 12.11
CA LEU A 107 -6.59 2.56 11.84
C LEU A 107 -6.29 3.34 13.10
N ASP A 108 -5.29 4.22 13.04
CA ASP A 108 -4.92 5.13 14.12
C ASP A 108 -5.19 6.57 13.70
N SER A 109 -5.98 7.27 14.52
CA SER A 109 -6.31 8.69 14.38
C SER A 109 -5.09 9.61 14.56
N GLY A 110 -3.97 9.09 15.09
CA GLY A 110 -2.70 9.80 15.23
C GLY A 110 -2.14 9.85 16.64
N GLU A 111 -2.70 9.11 17.59
CA GLU A 111 -2.31 9.16 19.00
C GLU A 111 -1.15 8.21 19.33
N ALA A 112 -0.93 7.17 18.52
CA ALA A 112 0.07 6.13 18.80
C ALA A 112 1.26 6.12 17.83
N VAL A 113 1.43 7.18 17.02
CA VAL A 113 2.49 7.24 16.00
C VAL A 113 3.83 7.61 16.65
N PRO A 114 4.88 6.77 16.55
CA PRO A 114 6.21 7.12 17.03
C PRO A 114 6.76 8.37 16.32
N PRO A 115 7.72 9.10 16.92
CA PRO A 115 8.31 10.29 16.31
C PRO A 115 8.86 9.98 14.92
N LEU A 116 8.37 10.72 13.91
CA LEU A 116 8.75 10.54 12.50
C LEU A 116 10.07 11.24 12.15
N GLU A 117 10.80 11.73 13.14
CA GLU A 117 11.96 12.63 12.96
C GLU A 117 13.07 11.98 12.12
N ASN A 118 13.18 10.65 12.17
CA ASN A 118 14.16 9.86 11.43
C ASN A 118 13.64 9.31 10.08
N CYS A 119 12.37 9.54 9.73
CA CYS A 119 11.73 9.01 8.52
C CYS A 119 12.04 9.86 7.27
N ASN A 120 13.32 9.92 6.90
CA ASN A 120 13.84 10.81 5.85
C ASN A 120 14.52 10.07 4.70
N THR A 121 14.61 8.74 4.72
CA THR A 121 15.20 7.98 3.62
C THR A 121 14.20 7.84 2.48
N PRO A 122 14.49 8.38 1.28
CA PRO A 122 13.58 8.28 0.14
C PRO A 122 13.57 6.87 -0.44
N LEU A 123 12.37 6.36 -0.73
CA LEU A 123 12.23 5.09 -1.43
C LEU A 123 12.30 5.33 -2.95
N ALA A 124 13.28 4.71 -3.59
CA ALA A 124 13.45 4.81 -5.03
C ALA A 124 12.43 3.91 -5.75
N CYS A 125 11.56 4.52 -6.56
CA CYS A 125 10.58 3.79 -7.34
C CYS A 125 11.08 3.63 -8.78
N LYS A 126 11.33 2.36 -9.16
CA LYS A 126 11.75 2.02 -10.52
C LYS A 126 10.57 2.11 -11.47
N THR A 127 10.83 2.59 -12.69
CA THR A 127 9.89 2.45 -13.79
C THR A 127 9.70 0.97 -14.10
N ARG A 128 8.45 0.55 -14.23
CA ARG A 128 8.08 -0.82 -14.61
C ARG A 128 7.54 -0.83 -16.03
N SER A 129 7.68 -1.97 -16.70
CA SER A 129 7.02 -2.18 -17.99
C SER A 129 5.50 -2.10 -17.84
N GLU A 130 4.81 -1.87 -18.95
CA GLU A 130 3.34 -1.84 -18.97
C GLU A 130 2.74 -3.17 -18.46
N ILE A 131 3.41 -4.28 -18.75
CA ILE A 131 2.95 -5.63 -18.38
C ILE A 131 3.12 -5.87 -16.89
N GLU A 132 4.28 -5.52 -16.34
CA GLU A 132 4.50 -5.60 -14.89
C GLU A 132 3.50 -4.72 -14.16
N THR A 133 3.24 -3.53 -14.69
CA THR A 133 2.22 -2.63 -14.14
C THR A 133 0.83 -3.26 -14.20
N ALA A 134 0.44 -3.84 -15.34
CA ALA A 134 -0.85 -4.53 -15.49
C ALA A 134 -1.00 -5.72 -14.52
N ARG A 135 0.05 -6.52 -14.34
CA ARG A 135 0.09 -7.61 -13.36
C ARG A 135 -0.08 -7.09 -11.93
N GLN A 136 0.60 -6.01 -11.57
CA GLN A 136 0.48 -5.39 -10.24
C GLN A 136 -0.92 -4.85 -9.98
N VAL A 137 -1.52 -4.19 -10.97
CA VAL A 137 -2.89 -3.68 -10.85
C VAL A 137 -3.86 -4.85 -10.70
N LEU A 138 -3.69 -5.92 -11.48
CA LEU A 138 -4.51 -7.12 -11.40
C LEU A 138 -4.45 -7.74 -9.99
N GLU A 139 -3.25 -8.03 -9.51
CA GLU A 139 -2.98 -8.60 -8.19
C GLU A 139 -3.58 -7.73 -7.06
N ALA A 140 -3.40 -6.41 -7.14
CA ALA A 140 -3.96 -5.49 -6.16
C ALA A 140 -5.50 -5.58 -6.09
N HIS A 141 -6.18 -5.64 -7.23
CA HIS A 141 -7.64 -5.76 -7.24
C HIS A 141 -8.12 -7.14 -6.78
N GLU A 142 -7.36 -8.21 -7.04
CA GLU A 142 -7.64 -9.53 -6.50
C GLU A 142 -7.51 -9.57 -4.98
N HIS A 143 -6.53 -8.86 -4.40
CA HIS A 143 -6.46 -8.67 -2.95
C HIS A 143 -7.66 -7.90 -2.40
N LEU A 144 -8.13 -6.85 -3.08
CA LEU A 144 -9.33 -6.14 -2.63
C LEU A 144 -10.57 -7.04 -2.58
N ILE A 145 -10.70 -7.96 -3.53
CA ILE A 145 -11.79 -8.94 -3.53
C ILE A 145 -11.62 -9.94 -2.39
N SER A 146 -10.39 -10.40 -2.11
CA SER A 146 -10.16 -11.33 -1.01
C SER A 146 -10.41 -10.69 0.37
N VAL A 147 -10.28 -9.36 0.49
CA VAL A 147 -10.67 -8.60 1.70
C VAL A 147 -12.19 -8.51 1.83
N ASP A 148 -12.87 -8.19 0.74
CA ASP A 148 -14.32 -8.03 0.70
C ASP A 148 -14.87 -8.44 -0.67
N GLU A 149 -15.67 -9.51 -0.68
CA GLU A 149 -16.23 -10.11 -1.89
C GLU A 149 -17.17 -9.12 -2.63
N GLU A 150 -17.76 -8.14 -1.94
CA GLU A 150 -18.54 -7.08 -2.56
C GLU A 150 -17.71 -6.21 -3.53
N ASN A 151 -16.38 -6.22 -3.41
CA ASN A 151 -15.50 -5.55 -4.36
C ASN A 151 -15.47 -6.23 -5.73
N ARG A 152 -15.91 -7.49 -5.85
CA ARG A 152 -15.92 -8.20 -7.14
C ARG A 152 -16.80 -7.49 -8.17
N SER A 153 -18.02 -7.12 -7.78
CA SER A 153 -18.94 -6.42 -8.67
C SER A 153 -18.42 -5.03 -9.08
N LYS A 154 -17.69 -4.35 -8.19
CA LYS A 154 -17.10 -3.04 -8.44
C LYS A 154 -15.94 -3.09 -9.45
N PHE A 155 -15.20 -4.20 -9.50
CA PHE A 155 -13.94 -4.30 -10.27
C PHE A 155 -13.94 -5.36 -11.38
N GLN A 156 -15.09 -6.00 -11.65
CA GLN A 156 -15.20 -7.10 -12.61
C GLN A 156 -14.68 -6.73 -14.01
N ASP A 157 -15.05 -5.57 -14.53
CA ASP A 157 -14.65 -5.12 -15.87
C ASP A 157 -13.14 -4.87 -15.94
N VAL A 158 -12.58 -4.21 -14.91
CA VAL A 158 -11.15 -3.91 -14.80
C VAL A 158 -10.33 -5.20 -14.76
N LEU A 159 -10.76 -6.19 -13.96
CA LEU A 159 -10.08 -7.48 -13.86
C LEU A 159 -10.14 -8.28 -15.16
N THR A 160 -11.28 -8.28 -15.84
CA THR A 160 -11.45 -8.98 -17.13
C THR A 160 -10.53 -8.41 -18.19
N PHE A 161 -10.44 -7.08 -18.26
CA PHE A 161 -9.53 -6.38 -19.16
C PHE A 161 -8.06 -6.68 -18.84
N LEU A 162 -7.66 -6.59 -17.57
CA LEU A 162 -6.28 -6.82 -17.14
C LEU A 162 -5.83 -8.27 -17.34
N ARG A 163 -6.70 -9.27 -17.07
CA ARG A 163 -6.38 -10.68 -17.34
C ARG A 163 -6.11 -10.94 -18.82
N SER A 164 -6.95 -10.36 -19.69
CA SER A 164 -6.76 -10.48 -21.15
C SER A 164 -5.43 -9.86 -21.59
N ARG A 165 -5.08 -8.69 -21.06
CA ARG A 165 -3.79 -8.01 -21.33
C ARG A 165 -2.59 -8.85 -20.88
N VAL A 166 -2.66 -9.45 -19.70
CA VAL A 166 -1.56 -10.24 -19.12
C VAL A 166 -1.39 -11.59 -19.84
N ALA A 167 -2.48 -12.19 -20.34
CA ALA A 167 -2.47 -13.47 -21.04
C ALA A 167 -2.03 -13.41 -22.52
N GLN A 168 -2.05 -12.23 -23.14
CA GLN A 168 -1.64 -12.03 -24.53
C GLN A 168 -0.10 -11.94 -24.72
N GLN A 169 0.68 -12.55 -23.81
CA GLN A 169 2.15 -12.56 -23.83
C GLN A 169 2.75 -13.92 -23.58
#